data_AF-A0A1E8FCT6-F1
#
_entry.id   AF-A0A1E8FCT6-F1
#
_cell.length_a   1.000
_cell.length_b   1.000
_cell.length_c   1.000
_cell.angle_alpha   90.00
_cell.angle_beta   90.00
_cell.angle_gamma   90.00
#
_symmetry.space_group_name_H-M   'P 1'
#
loop_
_entity.id
_entity.type
_entity.pdbx_description
1 polymer ?
#
loop_
_entity_poly.entity_id
_entity_poly.type
_entity_poly.pdbx_seq_one_letter_code
_entity_poly.pdbx_strand_id
1 'polypeptide(L)'
;MDEKEVVYEVQSDISPVTKVGALLVAWLVTYTIASVSQSQFVLANLESLGVVISGNQWLEHTVLDWWGLLPKYGSAVFVALALALFISGKVGRLFNLKSNWLHPLAGGLVMLLVMLLMQPILNVTLIAGTRSFEGQLWQVIAGLAGGFTYKFLRQDVARWIIQRPRQNALL
;
A
#
# COMPACT_ATOMS: atom_id res chain seq x y z
N MET A 1 -9.84 -53.35 -13.15
CA MET A 1 -9.42 -52.59 -11.96
C MET A 1 -9.32 -51.15 -12.44
N ASP A 2 -10.35 -50.36 -12.19
CA ASP A 2 -10.51 -49.03 -12.79
C ASP A 2 -9.72 -48.03 -11.94
N GLU A 3 -8.62 -47.52 -12.50
CA GLU A 3 -7.71 -46.60 -11.84
C GLU A 3 -8.39 -45.23 -11.76
N LYS A 4 -9.05 -44.97 -10.63
CA LYS A 4 -9.63 -43.65 -10.36
C LYS A 4 -8.48 -42.64 -10.29
N GLU A 5 -8.30 -41.85 -11.34
CA GLU A 5 -7.53 -40.62 -11.28
C GLU A 5 -8.13 -39.75 -10.17
N VAL A 6 -7.45 -39.73 -9.02
CA VAL A 6 -7.74 -38.78 -7.96
C VAL A 6 -7.25 -37.43 -8.46
N VAL A 7 -8.12 -36.70 -9.16
CA VAL A 7 -7.89 -35.31 -9.51
C VAL A 7 -7.89 -34.53 -8.20
N TYR A 8 -6.69 -34.29 -7.67
CA TYR A 8 -6.51 -33.37 -6.56
C TYR A 8 -6.88 -31.97 -7.06
N GLU A 9 -8.10 -31.50 -6.73
CA GLU A 9 -8.39 -30.07 -6.80
C GLU A 9 -7.43 -29.37 -5.83
N VAL A 10 -6.32 -28.89 -6.35
CA VAL A 10 -5.42 -28.01 -5.61
C VAL A 10 -6.23 -26.77 -5.28
N GLN A 11 -6.67 -26.66 -4.03
CA GLN A 11 -7.41 -25.52 -3.54
C GLN A 11 -6.53 -24.28 -3.68
N SER A 12 -6.69 -23.59 -4.80
CA SER A 12 -5.89 -22.44 -5.24
C SER A 12 -6.15 -21.16 -4.43
N ASP A 13 -6.94 -21.27 -3.36
CA ASP A 13 -7.30 -20.16 -2.52
C ASP A 13 -6.18 -19.85 -1.52
N ILE A 14 -5.45 -18.78 -1.84
CA ILE A 14 -4.47 -18.15 -0.95
C ILE A 14 -5.10 -17.92 0.42
N SER A 15 -4.41 -18.36 1.48
CA SER A 15 -4.90 -18.30 2.86
C SER A 15 -5.28 -16.86 3.27
N PRO A 16 -6.30 -16.69 4.12
CA PRO A 16 -6.64 -15.37 4.66
C PRO A 16 -5.46 -14.69 5.37
N VAL A 17 -4.64 -15.46 6.08
CA VAL A 17 -3.46 -14.96 6.82
C VAL A 17 -2.45 -14.32 5.87
N THR A 18 -2.17 -14.95 4.73
CA THR A 18 -1.27 -14.40 3.71
C THR A 18 -1.80 -13.08 3.13
N LYS A 19 -3.12 -12.98 2.89
CA LYS A 19 -3.74 -11.75 2.37
C LYS A 19 -3.62 -10.61 3.38
N VAL A 20 -3.88 -10.89 4.65
CA VAL A 20 -3.74 -9.92 5.73
C VAL A 20 -2.28 -9.50 5.90
N GLY A 21 -1.34 -10.43 5.90
CA GLY A 21 0.09 -10.12 5.97
C GLY A 21 0.57 -9.24 4.80
N ALA A 22 0.16 -9.59 3.57
CA ALA A 22 0.48 -8.78 2.38
C ALA A 22 -0.14 -7.37 2.47
N LEU A 23 -1.36 -7.24 2.99
CA LEU A 23 -2.02 -5.96 3.21
C LEU A 23 -1.28 -5.11 4.24
N LEU A 24 -0.84 -5.69 5.35
CA LEU A 24 -0.08 -4.98 6.39
C LEU A 24 1.24 -4.44 5.85
N VAL A 25 1.98 -5.24 5.08
CA VAL A 25 3.24 -4.80 4.47
C VAL A 25 2.97 -3.72 3.42
N ALA A 26 1.96 -3.90 2.57
CA ALA A 26 1.57 -2.90 1.58
C ALA A 26 1.18 -1.56 2.22
N TRP A 27 0.37 -1.61 3.28
CA TRP A 27 0.01 -0.45 4.07
C TRP A 27 1.23 0.25 4.65
N LEU A 28 2.13 -0.50 5.29
CA LEU A 28 3.32 0.07 5.92
C LEU A 28 4.22 0.76 4.88
N VAL A 29 4.38 0.17 3.71
CA VAL A 29 5.12 0.77 2.58
C VAL A 29 4.44 2.06 2.11
N THR A 30 3.13 2.03 1.82
CA THR A 30 2.39 3.22 1.40
C THR A 30 2.46 4.33 2.43
N TYR A 31 2.18 4.01 3.70
CA TYR A 31 2.22 4.96 4.80
C TYR A 31 3.61 5.59 4.95
N THR A 32 4.67 4.78 4.90
CA THR A 32 6.03 5.27 5.07
C THR A 32 6.42 6.23 3.96
N ILE A 33 6.17 5.87 2.69
CA ILE A 33 6.47 6.77 1.56
C ILE A 33 5.65 8.05 1.68
N ALA A 34 4.33 7.93 1.91
CA ALA A 34 3.42 9.07 2.02
C ALA A 34 3.84 10.04 3.13
N SER A 35 4.12 9.52 4.33
CA SER A 35 4.51 10.30 5.50
C SER A 35 5.87 10.95 5.32
N VAL A 36 6.88 10.20 4.86
CA VAL A 36 8.23 10.72 4.68
C VAL A 36 8.24 11.81 3.60
N SER A 37 7.64 11.55 2.44
CA SER A 37 7.54 12.54 1.36
C SER A 37 6.87 13.82 1.84
N GLN A 38 5.78 13.69 2.59
CA GLN A 38 5.08 14.85 3.16
C GLN A 38 5.98 15.68 4.08
N SER A 39 6.73 15.05 4.99
CA SER A 39 7.69 15.77 5.85
C SER A 39 8.78 16.45 5.03
N GLN A 40 9.28 15.82 3.96
CA GLN A 40 10.31 16.41 3.10
C GLN A 40 9.82 17.70 2.44
N PHE A 41 8.59 17.70 1.89
CA PHE A 41 8.01 18.91 1.29
C PHE A 41 7.72 20.00 2.32
N VAL A 42 7.35 19.65 3.55
CA VAL A 42 7.16 20.63 4.63
C VAL A 42 8.50 21.28 4.99
N LEU A 43 9.55 20.48 5.20
CA LEU A 43 10.87 20.97 5.60
C LEU A 43 11.53 21.79 4.49
N ALA A 44 11.43 21.36 3.23
CA ALA A 44 11.93 22.13 2.08
C ALA A 44 11.21 23.48 1.93
N ASN A 45 9.90 23.52 2.17
CA ASN A 45 9.16 24.79 2.16
C ASN A 45 9.63 25.72 3.29
N LEU A 46 9.86 25.21 4.50
CA LEU A 46 10.38 26.00 5.62
C LEU A 46 11.78 26.56 5.32
N GLU A 47 12.66 25.75 4.74
CA GLU A 47 14.00 26.19 4.32
C GLU A 47 13.91 27.30 3.27
N SER A 48 13.00 27.18 2.29
CA SER A 48 12.77 28.22 1.27
C SER A 48 12.25 29.55 1.84
N LEU A 49 11.62 29.52 3.01
CA LEU A 49 11.16 30.70 3.75
C LEU A 49 12.25 31.32 4.65
N GLY A 50 13.48 30.78 4.59
CA GLY A 50 14.63 31.26 5.36
C GLY A 50 14.77 30.65 6.76
N VAL A 51 14.02 29.58 7.06
CA VAL A 51 14.19 28.85 8.32
C VAL A 51 15.45 27.98 8.23
N VAL A 52 16.41 28.21 9.11
CA VAL A 52 17.63 27.40 9.18
C VAL A 52 17.34 26.12 9.95
N ILE A 53 17.40 24.97 9.26
CA ILE A 53 17.16 23.64 9.82
C ILE A 53 18.43 22.81 9.68
N SER A 54 18.96 22.30 10.79
CA SER A 54 20.10 21.38 10.74
C SER A 54 19.69 19.98 10.24
N GLY A 55 20.62 19.21 9.69
CA GLY A 55 20.35 17.84 9.24
C GLY A 55 19.80 16.92 10.35
N ASN A 56 20.21 17.13 11.60
CA ASN A 56 19.68 16.37 12.74
C ASN A 56 18.21 16.72 13.02
N GLN A 57 17.86 18.02 12.99
CA GLN A 57 16.47 18.47 13.14
C GLN A 57 15.61 17.96 11.98
N TRP A 58 16.16 17.89 10.78
CA TRP A 58 15.46 17.36 9.60
C TRP A 58 15.03 15.90 9.81
N LEU A 59 15.96 15.06 10.27
CA LEU A 59 15.68 13.67 10.58
C LEU A 59 14.69 13.55 11.76
N GLU A 60 14.90 14.32 12.82
CA GLU A 60 14.04 14.35 13.99
C GLU A 60 12.58 14.68 13.61
N HIS A 61 12.36 15.75 12.84
CA HIS A 61 11.04 16.13 12.36
C HIS A 61 10.41 15.06 11.47
N THR A 62 11.19 14.41 10.61
CA THR A 62 10.70 13.29 9.76
C THR A 62 10.23 12.11 10.61
N VAL A 63 10.99 11.75 11.66
CA VAL A 63 10.63 10.64 12.57
C VAL A 63 9.43 11.00 13.43
N LEU A 64 9.38 12.22 13.96
CA LEU A 64 8.26 12.71 14.76
C LEU A 64 6.97 12.74 13.95
N ASP A 65 7.01 13.17 12.69
CA ASP A 65 5.86 13.10 11.79
C ASP A 65 5.47 11.64 11.51
N TRP A 66 6.44 10.77 11.19
CA TRP A 66 6.17 9.35 10.92
C TRP A 66 5.56 8.63 12.12
N TRP A 67 5.91 8.98 13.35
CA TRP A 67 5.28 8.43 14.55
C TRP A 67 3.94 9.11 14.87
N GLY A 68 3.89 10.44 14.80
CA GLY A 68 2.72 11.25 15.17
C GLY A 68 1.54 11.09 14.22
N LEU A 69 1.80 10.82 12.93
CA LEU A 69 0.77 10.59 11.93
C LEU A 69 0.23 9.15 11.96
N LEU A 70 0.92 8.20 12.58
CA LEU A 70 0.57 6.78 12.52
C LEU A 70 -0.84 6.49 13.08
N PRO A 71 -1.26 7.04 14.24
CA PRO A 71 -2.57 6.69 14.82
C PRO A 71 -3.75 7.21 14.00
N LYS A 72 -3.65 8.41 13.40
CA LYS A 72 -4.76 9.05 12.68
C LYS A 72 -4.66 8.86 11.17
N TYR A 73 -3.55 9.28 10.59
CA TYR A 73 -3.34 9.19 9.15
C TYR A 73 -3.02 7.74 8.74
N GLY A 74 -2.13 7.07 9.47
CA GLY A 74 -1.79 5.68 9.21
C GLY A 74 -3.00 4.74 9.25
N SER A 75 -3.86 4.87 10.27
CA SER A 75 -5.10 4.08 10.36
C SER A 75 -6.11 4.40 9.24
N ALA A 76 -6.27 5.67 8.87
CA ALA A 76 -7.13 6.06 7.75
C ALA A 76 -6.63 5.47 6.42
N VAL A 77 -5.32 5.54 6.15
CA VAL A 77 -4.68 4.92 4.98
C VAL A 77 -4.87 3.41 5.00
N PHE A 78 -4.73 2.75 6.15
CA PHE A 78 -4.95 1.31 6.28
C PHE A 78 -6.37 0.91 5.85
N VAL A 79 -7.38 1.56 6.41
CA VAL A 79 -8.79 1.26 6.10
C VAL A 79 -9.10 1.51 4.63
N ALA A 80 -8.64 2.66 4.10
CA ALA A 80 -8.87 3.01 2.71
C ALA A 80 -8.20 2.02 1.75
N LEU A 81 -6.93 1.68 1.99
CA LEU A 81 -6.17 0.74 1.17
C LEU A 81 -6.77 -0.68 1.24
N ALA A 82 -7.20 -1.12 2.41
CA ALA A 82 -7.87 -2.41 2.59
C ALA A 82 -9.14 -2.52 1.73
N LEU A 83 -9.98 -1.48 1.77
CA LEU A 83 -11.20 -1.41 0.96
C LEU A 83 -10.88 -1.38 -0.54
N ALA A 84 -9.92 -0.56 -0.96
CA ALA A 84 -9.53 -0.42 -2.37
C ALA A 84 -9.01 -1.75 -2.95
N LEU A 85 -8.11 -2.43 -2.23
CA LEU A 85 -7.54 -3.71 -2.66
C LEU A 85 -8.57 -4.85 -2.63
N PHE A 86 -9.53 -4.82 -1.70
CA PHE A 86 -10.64 -5.76 -1.67
C PHE A 86 -11.56 -5.58 -2.89
N ILE A 87 -11.95 -4.33 -3.17
CA ILE A 87 -12.78 -3.99 -4.33
C ILE A 87 -12.05 -4.34 -5.62
N SER A 88 -10.76 -4.01 -5.75
CA SER A 88 -9.97 -4.34 -6.94
C SER A 88 -9.92 -5.86 -7.16
N GLY A 89 -9.79 -6.65 -6.09
CA GLY A 89 -9.85 -8.10 -6.17
C GLY A 89 -11.20 -8.64 -6.67
N LYS A 90 -12.31 -8.07 -6.20
CA LYS A 90 -13.67 -8.44 -6.65
C LYS A 90 -13.92 -8.03 -8.10
N VAL A 91 -13.54 -6.81 -8.48
CA VAL A 91 -13.67 -6.29 -9.86
C VAL A 91 -12.87 -7.15 -10.83
N GLY A 92 -11.63 -7.51 -10.49
CA GLY A 92 -10.80 -8.38 -11.32
C GLY A 92 -11.45 -9.75 -11.58
N ARG A 93 -12.14 -10.29 -10.58
CA ARG A 93 -12.89 -11.56 -10.71
C ARG A 93 -14.18 -11.38 -11.52
N LEU A 94 -14.96 -10.33 -11.25
CA LEU A 94 -16.25 -10.10 -11.90
C LEU A 94 -16.11 -9.84 -13.40
N PHE A 95 -15.07 -9.11 -13.80
CA PHE A 95 -14.83 -8.74 -15.19
C PHE A 95 -13.74 -9.59 -15.87
N ASN A 96 -13.28 -10.67 -15.24
CA ASN A 96 -12.19 -11.53 -15.73
C ASN A 96 -10.92 -10.76 -16.15
N LEU A 97 -10.65 -9.63 -15.50
CA LEU A 97 -9.52 -8.77 -15.81
C LEU A 97 -8.25 -9.37 -15.20
N LYS A 98 -7.39 -9.95 -16.02
CA LYS A 98 -6.05 -10.42 -15.64
C LYS A 98 -5.01 -9.29 -15.61
N SER A 99 -5.45 -8.04 -15.46
CA SER A 99 -4.57 -6.87 -15.57
C SER A 99 -3.60 -6.79 -14.39
N ASN A 100 -2.31 -6.78 -14.72
CA ASN A 100 -1.21 -6.62 -13.78
C ASN A 100 -1.22 -5.28 -13.02
N TRP A 101 -2.06 -4.34 -13.44
CA TRP A 101 -2.14 -2.97 -12.94
C TRP A 101 -3.33 -2.69 -12.02
N LEU A 102 -4.25 -3.65 -11.84
CA LEU A 102 -5.51 -3.39 -11.14
C LEU A 102 -5.30 -3.02 -9.65
N HIS A 103 -4.44 -3.74 -8.93
CA HIS A 103 -4.13 -3.44 -7.52
C HIS A 103 -3.26 -2.18 -7.37
N PRO A 104 -2.18 -1.98 -8.17
CA PRO A 104 -1.44 -0.71 -8.19
C PRO A 104 -2.35 0.50 -8.42
N LEU A 105 -3.15 0.50 -9.50
CA LEU A 105 -4.03 1.63 -9.83
C LEU A 105 -5.08 1.89 -8.75
N ALA A 106 -5.63 0.84 -8.14
CA ALA A 106 -6.54 1.00 -6.99
C ALA A 106 -5.84 1.66 -5.79
N GLY A 107 -4.58 1.29 -5.51
CA GLY A 107 -3.77 1.93 -4.48
C GLY A 107 -3.47 3.40 -4.76
N GLY A 108 -3.06 3.75 -5.97
CA GLY A 108 -2.84 5.14 -6.38
C GLY A 108 -4.11 5.98 -6.30
N LEU A 109 -5.23 5.44 -6.80
CA LEU A 109 -6.53 6.11 -6.78
C LEU A 109 -7.02 6.33 -5.36
N VAL A 110 -6.87 5.35 -4.45
CA VAL A 110 -7.34 5.52 -3.09
C VAL A 110 -6.51 6.54 -2.31
N MET A 111 -5.20 6.63 -2.56
CA MET A 111 -4.38 7.69 -1.95
C MET A 111 -4.79 9.09 -2.42
N LEU A 112 -5.15 9.23 -3.71
CA LEU A 112 -5.73 10.46 -4.23
C LEU A 112 -7.06 10.78 -3.52
N LEU A 113 -7.93 9.79 -3.33
CA LEU A 113 -9.19 9.98 -2.60
C LEU A 113 -8.96 10.34 -1.13
N VAL A 114 -8.05 9.66 -0.43
CA VAL A 114 -7.69 9.97 0.96
C VAL A 114 -7.23 11.41 1.08
N MET A 115 -6.39 11.87 0.15
CA MET A 115 -5.91 13.25 0.09
C MET A 115 -7.05 14.26 -0.10
N LEU A 116 -7.98 14.01 -1.03
CA LEU A 116 -9.16 14.86 -1.24
C LEU A 116 -10.11 14.87 -0.04
N LEU A 117 -10.18 13.76 0.70
CA LEU A 117 -11.06 13.59 1.84
C LEU A 117 -10.47 14.09 3.16
N MET A 118 -9.18 14.45 3.22
CA MET A 118 -8.57 14.95 4.47
C MET A 118 -9.27 16.21 4.99
N GLN A 119 -9.61 17.14 4.11
CA GLN A 119 -10.25 18.40 4.50
C GLN A 119 -11.67 18.19 5.10
N PRO A 120 -12.59 17.45 4.45
CA PRO A 120 -13.92 17.23 4.99
C PRO A 120 -14.00 16.23 6.16
N ILE A 121 -13.11 15.23 6.24
CA ILE A 121 -13.20 14.16 7.26
C ILE A 121 -12.35 14.43 8.48
N LEU A 122 -11.13 14.95 8.29
CA LEU A 122 -10.17 15.14 9.40
C LEU A 122 -10.21 16.57 9.97
N ASN A 123 -10.95 17.48 9.33
CA ASN A 123 -11.03 18.90 9.69
C ASN A 123 -9.65 19.59 9.76
N VAL A 124 -8.67 19.02 9.05
CA VAL A 124 -7.31 19.54 8.90
C VAL A 124 -7.18 19.97 7.44
N THR A 125 -6.65 21.17 7.21
CA THR A 125 -6.28 21.60 5.85
C THR A 125 -5.23 20.64 5.29
N LEU A 126 -5.22 20.46 3.95
CA LEU A 126 -4.18 19.72 3.22
C LEU A 126 -2.82 19.93 3.88
N ILE A 127 -2.21 18.82 4.31
CA ILE A 127 -0.96 18.85 5.05
C ILE A 127 0.05 19.60 4.18
N ALA A 128 0.75 20.59 4.74
CA ALA A 128 1.43 21.63 3.96
C ALA A 128 2.32 21.07 2.83
N GLY A 129 2.92 19.89 3.01
CA GLY A 129 3.73 19.19 2.00
C GLY A 129 2.97 18.57 0.81
N THR A 130 1.63 18.52 0.83
CA THR A 130 0.77 17.98 -0.25
C THR A 130 -0.01 19.07 -0.97
N ARG A 131 0.24 20.34 -0.67
CA ARG A 131 -0.40 21.47 -1.36
C ARG A 131 0.12 21.65 -2.78
N SER A 132 1.39 21.31 -3.01
CA SER A 132 2.00 21.35 -4.34
C SER A 132 1.59 20.14 -5.16
N PHE A 133 1.53 20.31 -6.48
CA PHE A 133 1.29 19.20 -7.41
C PHE A 133 2.28 18.04 -7.22
N GLU A 134 3.54 18.37 -6.95
CA GLU A 134 4.61 17.38 -6.68
C GLU A 134 4.32 16.56 -5.43
N GLY A 135 3.89 17.21 -4.35
CA GLY A 135 3.50 16.53 -3.11
C GLY A 135 2.34 15.56 -3.32
N GLN A 136 1.34 15.96 -4.11
CA GLN A 136 0.20 15.11 -4.48
C GLN A 136 0.64 13.91 -5.33
N LEU A 137 1.56 14.12 -6.28
CA LEU A 137 2.10 13.05 -7.11
C LEU A 137 2.80 11.99 -6.25
N TRP A 138 3.57 12.40 -5.24
CA TRP A 138 4.20 11.48 -4.30
C TRP A 138 3.20 10.66 -3.48
N GLN A 139 2.05 11.22 -3.12
CA GLN A 139 0.97 10.47 -2.47
C GLN A 139 0.41 9.38 -3.39
N VAL A 140 0.21 9.69 -4.67
CA VAL A 140 -0.23 8.71 -5.67
C VAL A 140 0.83 7.63 -5.86
N ILE A 141 2.11 8.00 -5.95
CA ILE A 141 3.23 7.05 -6.05
C ILE A 141 3.28 6.13 -4.83
N ALA A 142 3.06 6.65 -3.62
CA ALA A 142 2.98 5.86 -2.40
C ALA A 142 1.85 4.80 -2.47
N GLY A 143 0.69 5.18 -3.01
CA GLY A 143 -0.42 4.27 -3.24
C GLY A 143 -0.14 3.21 -4.30
N LEU A 144 0.45 3.61 -5.42
CA LEU A 144 0.89 2.69 -6.48
C LEU A 144 1.88 1.67 -5.93
N ALA A 145 2.87 2.11 -5.15
CA ALA A 145 3.87 1.27 -4.52
C ALA A 145 3.24 0.21 -3.61
N GLY A 146 2.33 0.59 -2.71
CA GLY A 146 1.63 -0.39 -1.86
C GLY A 146 0.77 -1.36 -2.64
N GLY A 147 0.06 -0.91 -3.67
CA GLY A 147 -0.71 -1.78 -4.56
C GLY A 147 0.17 -2.79 -5.31
N PHE A 148 1.38 -2.38 -5.72
CA PHE A 148 2.40 -3.27 -6.27
C PHE A 148 2.92 -4.26 -5.24
N THR A 149 3.28 -3.81 -4.04
CA THR A 149 3.75 -4.66 -2.95
C THR A 149 2.70 -5.73 -2.59
N TYR A 150 1.43 -5.34 -2.45
CA TYR A 150 0.35 -6.28 -2.17
C TYR A 150 0.23 -7.35 -3.25
N LYS A 151 0.27 -6.94 -4.52
CA LYS A 151 0.21 -7.85 -5.66
C LYS A 151 1.38 -8.83 -5.63
N PHE A 152 2.61 -8.33 -5.47
CA PHE A 152 3.83 -9.14 -5.47
C PHE A 152 3.78 -10.20 -4.37
N LEU A 153 3.55 -9.77 -3.12
CA LEU A 153 3.46 -10.68 -1.98
C LEU A 153 2.34 -11.71 -2.13
N ARG A 154 1.20 -11.32 -2.70
CA ARG A 154 0.09 -12.24 -2.96
C ARG A 154 0.44 -13.28 -4.04
N GLN A 155 1.11 -12.88 -5.12
CA GLN A 155 1.44 -13.76 -6.24
C GLN A 155 2.60 -14.71 -5.91
N ASP A 156 3.65 -14.22 -5.26
CA ASP A 156 4.84 -15.03 -4.95
C ASP A 156 4.61 -16.04 -3.85
N VAL A 157 3.85 -15.68 -2.82
CA VAL A 157 3.45 -16.66 -1.80
C VAL A 157 2.54 -17.74 -2.40
N ALA A 158 1.62 -17.37 -3.30
CA ALA A 158 0.78 -18.34 -4.00
C ALA A 158 1.63 -19.30 -4.85
N ARG A 159 2.57 -18.76 -5.64
CA ARG A 159 3.48 -19.57 -6.46
C ARG A 159 4.34 -20.51 -5.61
N TRP A 160 4.89 -20.02 -4.50
CA TRP A 160 5.72 -20.82 -3.60
C TRP A 160 4.94 -21.96 -2.93
N ILE A 161 3.72 -21.69 -2.43
CA ILE A 161 2.86 -22.73 -1.84
C ILE A 161 2.50 -23.80 -2.87
N ILE A 162 2.15 -23.41 -4.10
CA ILE A 162 1.81 -24.36 -5.18
C ILE A 162 3.01 -25.20 -5.60
N GLN A 163 4.24 -24.65 -5.56
CA GLN A 163 5.46 -25.38 -5.91
C GLN A 163 5.97 -26.31 -4.79
N ARG A 164 5.61 -26.05 -3.53
CA ARG A 164 6.00 -26.85 -2.36
C ARG A 164 5.71 -28.36 -2.48
N PRO A 165 4.51 -28.83 -2.92
CA PRO A 165 4.25 -30.26 -3.06
C PRO A 165 5.11 -30.97 -4.11
N ARG A 166 5.64 -30.27 -5.13
CA ARG A 166 6.55 -30.88 -6.12
C ARG A 166 7.95 -31.16 -5.59
N GLN A 167 8.43 -30.38 -4.60
CA GLN A 167 9.77 -30.55 -4.06
C GLN A 167 9.87 -31.71 -3.06
N ASN A 168 8.79 -31.97 -2.30
CA ASN A 168 8.76 -33.06 -1.33
C ASN A 168 8.49 -34.44 -1.95
N ALA A 169 8.11 -34.51 -3.24
CA ALA A 169 7.92 -35.77 -3.96
C ALA A 169 9.20 -36.30 -4.63
N LEU A 170 10.31 -35.57 -4.50
CA LEU A 170 11.62 -35.91 -5.10
C LEU A 170 12.70 -36.23 -4.04
N LEU A 171 12.32 -36.36 -2.77
CA LEU A 171 13.15 -36.79 -1.64
C LEU A 171 12.58 -38.09 -1.06
#